data_AF-A0A976IMM2-F1
#
_entry.id   AF-A0A976IMM2-F1
#
_cell.length_a   1.000
_cell.length_b   1.000
_cell.length_c   1.000
_cell.angle_alpha   90.00
_cell.angle_beta   90.00
_cell.angle_gamma   90.00
#
_symmetry.space_group_name_H-M   'P 1'
#
loop_
_entity.id
_entity.type
_entity.pdbx_description
1 polymer ?
#
loop_
_entity_poly.entity_id
_entity_poly.type
_entity_poly.pdbx_seq_one_letter_code
_entity_poly.pdbx_strand_id
1 'polypeptide(L)'
;MNGWLLWLESWFRQQRDITACLVASALPLPLFFIFILMPFLAMADQDHRHIYNWEVVPFTQIVIVMSSLVLGGVAVFSWSRRTSDANYPWLSLFTVTVMFLAVTALSVSYGYKDSPLMLLCLGMVLLVRALFKPDVYKPISVVMVLLFVCSEIGFWTNTLPYAPMLNAPIFVGEALDNWWSFWLRMIYAMIALPMLVFFFVLGYFMDREKLELERMVVTDVLTGIANRSHFMAQLDMESR
;
A
#
# COMPACT_ATOMS: atom_id res chain seq x y z
N MET A 1 3.91 -1.24 28.80
CA MET A 1 3.28 -1.77 27.57
C MET A 1 2.96 -0.57 26.69
N ASN A 2 3.63 -0.41 25.56
CA ASN A 2 3.85 0.88 24.90
C ASN A 2 2.54 1.58 24.53
N GLY A 3 2.27 2.74 25.16
CA GLY A 3 1.10 3.57 24.86
C GLY A 3 0.97 3.96 23.39
N TRP A 4 2.09 3.93 22.65
CA TRP A 4 2.13 4.11 21.20
C TRP A 4 1.37 3.02 20.42
N LEU A 5 1.46 1.74 20.83
CA LEU A 5 0.74 0.64 20.18
C LEU A 5 -0.76 0.72 20.48
N LEU A 6 -1.14 1.04 21.72
CA LEU A 6 -2.55 1.25 22.10
C LEU A 6 -3.17 2.45 21.36
N TRP A 7 -2.38 3.51 21.15
CA TRP A 7 -2.80 4.67 20.37
C TRP A 7 -3.01 4.31 18.90
N LEU A 8 -2.10 3.56 18.28
CA LEU A 8 -2.28 3.03 16.93
C LEU A 8 -3.46 2.07 16.82
N GLU A 9 -3.68 1.22 17.82
CA GLU A 9 -4.82 0.30 17.88
C GLU A 9 -6.15 1.08 17.84
N SER A 10 -6.26 2.15 18.62
CA SER A 10 -7.44 3.02 18.61
C SER A 10 -7.68 3.68 17.25
N TRP A 11 -6.61 4.00 16.51
CA TRP A 11 -6.70 4.59 15.17
C TRP A 11 -7.18 3.57 14.14
N PHE A 12 -6.60 2.37 14.14
CA PHE A 12 -7.00 1.30 13.21
C PHE A 12 -8.43 0.82 13.48
N ARG A 13 -8.82 0.67 14.75
CA ARG A 13 -10.15 0.18 15.14
C ARG A 13 -11.26 1.17 14.83
N GLN A 14 -10.98 2.47 14.88
CA GLN A 14 -11.98 3.51 14.58
C GLN A 14 -12.17 3.78 13.09
N GLN A 15 -11.27 3.30 12.22
CA GLN A 15 -11.31 3.47 10.75
C GLN A 15 -11.76 4.88 10.33
N ARG A 16 -11.18 5.92 10.93
CA ARG A 16 -11.56 7.30 10.63
C ARG A 16 -11.05 7.65 9.23
N ASP A 17 -11.97 8.08 8.38
CA ASP A 17 -11.68 8.41 6.98
C ASP A 17 -10.52 9.41 6.83
N ILE A 18 -10.44 10.44 7.68
CA ILE A 18 -9.36 11.44 7.65
C ILE A 18 -7.99 10.83 7.94
N THR A 19 -7.86 10.01 8.97
CA THR A 19 -6.58 9.39 9.32
C THR A 19 -6.16 8.38 8.28
N ALA A 20 -7.11 7.61 7.75
CA ALA A 20 -6.87 6.68 6.65
C ALA A 20 -6.38 7.42 5.40
N CYS A 21 -7.05 8.51 5.02
CA CYS A 21 -6.66 9.36 3.90
C CYS A 21 -5.28 10.00 4.12
N LEU A 22 -4.98 10.48 5.33
CA LEU A 22 -3.67 11.04 5.66
C LEU A 22 -2.55 10.02 5.44
N VAL A 23 -2.70 8.80 5.98
CA VAL A 23 -1.67 7.75 5.85
C VAL A 23 -1.53 7.30 4.40
N ALA A 24 -2.66 7.00 3.74
CA ALA A 24 -2.66 6.54 2.35
C ALA A 24 -2.13 7.59 1.37
N SER A 25 -2.31 8.88 1.66
CA SER A 25 -1.76 9.96 0.83
C SER A 25 -0.30 10.27 1.15
N ALA A 26 0.13 10.26 2.42
CA ALA A 26 1.48 10.67 2.80
C ALA A 26 2.53 9.58 2.59
N LEU A 27 2.19 8.32 2.89
CA LEU A 27 3.11 7.19 2.84
C LEU A 27 3.74 6.95 1.44
N PRO A 28 3.01 6.99 0.32
CA PRO A 28 3.59 6.75 -1.01
C PRO A 28 4.39 7.93 -1.58
N LEU A 29 4.22 9.17 -1.06
CA LEU A 29 4.83 10.36 -1.65
C LEU A 29 6.37 10.32 -1.74
N PRO A 30 7.12 9.87 -0.72
CA PRO A 30 8.58 9.74 -0.83
C PRO A 30 9.00 8.82 -1.97
N LEU A 31 8.24 7.76 -2.21
CA LEU A 31 8.50 6.83 -3.30
C LEU A 31 8.17 7.46 -4.66
N PHE A 32 7.03 8.14 -4.78
CA PHE A 32 6.69 8.86 -6.02
C PHE A 32 7.71 9.94 -6.35
N PHE A 33 8.24 10.64 -5.33
CA PHE A 33 9.30 11.60 -5.52
C PHE A 33 10.56 10.98 -6.13
N ILE A 34 10.95 9.76 -5.72
CA ILE A 34 12.05 9.02 -6.34
C ILE A 34 11.77 8.68 -7.81
N PHE A 35 10.55 8.24 -8.13
CA PHE A 35 10.16 7.98 -9.52
C PHE A 35 10.05 9.23 -10.40
N ILE A 36 9.80 10.39 -9.78
CA ILE A 36 9.90 11.68 -10.46
C ILE A 36 11.37 12.01 -10.73
N LEU A 37 12.22 11.88 -9.71
CA LEU A 37 13.63 12.26 -9.75
C LEU A 37 14.45 11.41 -10.73
N MET A 38 14.20 10.10 -10.81
CA MET A 38 15.01 9.15 -11.57
C MET A 38 15.21 9.55 -13.05
N PRO A 39 14.15 9.82 -13.84
CA PRO A 39 14.34 10.27 -15.22
C PRO A 39 15.01 11.63 -15.32
N PHE A 40 14.76 12.57 -14.39
CA PHE A 40 15.46 13.87 -14.41
C PHE A 40 16.97 13.71 -14.21
N LEU A 41 17.39 12.82 -13.30
CA LEU A 41 18.81 12.52 -13.11
C LEU A 41 19.41 11.82 -14.33
N ALA A 42 18.69 10.88 -14.94
CA ALA A 42 19.13 10.23 -16.17
C ALA A 42 19.15 11.17 -17.40
N MET A 43 18.39 12.26 -17.38
CA MET A 43 18.47 13.30 -18.41
C MET A 43 19.73 14.15 -18.27
N ALA A 44 20.17 14.40 -17.03
CA ALA A 44 21.36 15.20 -16.73
C ALA A 44 22.65 14.42 -16.99
N ASP A 45 22.62 13.09 -16.89
CA ASP A 45 23.76 12.22 -17.12
C ASP A 45 23.72 11.59 -18.52
N GLN A 46 24.76 11.85 -19.33
CA GLN A 46 24.82 11.36 -20.71
C GLN A 46 24.86 9.83 -20.79
N ASP A 47 25.43 9.18 -19.78
CA ASP A 47 25.59 7.73 -19.78
C ASP A 47 24.26 7.00 -19.56
N HIS A 48 23.30 7.59 -18.83
CA HIS A 48 22.05 6.93 -18.45
C HIS A 48 20.84 7.37 -19.28
N ARG A 49 21.01 8.36 -20.16
CA ARG A 49 19.91 8.91 -20.98
C ARG A 49 19.26 7.88 -21.91
N HIS A 50 20.03 6.92 -22.40
CA HIS A 50 19.56 5.90 -23.34
C HIS A 50 18.63 4.86 -22.70
N ILE A 51 18.58 4.78 -21.37
CA ILE A 51 17.75 3.81 -20.63
C ILE A 51 16.26 4.08 -20.84
N TYR A 52 15.87 5.35 -20.91
CA TYR A 52 14.48 5.78 -20.93
C TYR A 52 13.97 6.09 -22.34
N ASN A 53 12.73 5.70 -22.61
CA ASN A 53 11.99 6.13 -23.79
C ASN A 53 11.40 7.54 -23.55
N TRP A 54 12.09 8.56 -24.05
CA TRP A 54 11.72 9.96 -23.87
C TRP A 54 10.40 10.38 -24.52
N GLU A 55 9.80 9.55 -25.37
CA GLU A 55 8.47 9.81 -25.92
C GLU A 55 7.37 9.53 -24.88
N VAL A 56 7.57 8.51 -24.03
CA VAL A 56 6.58 8.04 -23.04
C VAL A 56 6.83 8.63 -21.65
N VAL A 57 8.08 8.96 -21.33
CA VAL A 57 8.48 9.56 -20.03
C VAL A 57 7.60 10.75 -19.63
N PRO A 58 7.35 11.76 -20.49
CA PRO A 58 6.58 12.94 -20.10
C PRO A 58 5.15 12.58 -19.65
N PHE A 59 4.49 11.65 -20.34
CA PHE A 59 3.15 11.21 -20.00
C PHE A 59 3.12 10.57 -18.60
N THR A 60 4.02 9.63 -18.33
CA THR A 60 4.11 8.99 -17.01
C THR A 60 4.45 10.02 -15.92
N GLN A 61 5.40 10.92 -16.18
CA GLN A 61 5.79 11.96 -15.24
C GLN A 61 4.64 12.92 -14.91
N ILE A 62 3.84 13.35 -15.90
CA ILE A 62 2.66 14.18 -15.66
C ILE A 62 1.67 13.45 -14.74
N VAL A 63 1.38 12.18 -15.01
CA VAL A 63 0.45 11.39 -14.17
C VAL A 63 0.96 11.32 -12.72
N ILE A 64 2.24 11.05 -12.50
CA ILE A 64 2.82 10.92 -11.15
C ILE A 64 2.93 12.27 -10.44
N VAL A 65 3.33 13.33 -11.13
CA VAL A 65 3.38 14.68 -10.57
C VAL A 65 1.99 15.15 -10.17
N MET A 66 1.00 15.02 -11.06
CA MET A 66 -0.39 15.41 -10.76
C MET A 66 -0.97 14.60 -9.60
N SER A 67 -0.73 13.28 -9.59
CA SER A 67 -1.16 12.42 -8.49
C SER A 67 -0.47 12.81 -7.18
N SER A 68 0.82 13.14 -7.21
CA SER A 68 1.58 13.57 -6.03
C SER A 68 1.08 14.92 -5.49
N LEU A 69 0.76 15.88 -6.36
CA LEU A 69 0.17 17.15 -5.96
C LEU A 69 -1.20 16.95 -5.31
N VAL A 70 -2.05 16.12 -5.92
CA VAL A 70 -3.37 15.80 -5.37
C VAL A 70 -3.26 15.10 -4.02
N LEU A 71 -2.43 14.07 -3.90
CA LEU A 71 -2.22 13.35 -2.64
C LEU A 71 -1.56 14.24 -1.59
N GLY A 72 -0.61 15.10 -1.96
CA GLY A 72 -0.05 16.12 -1.08
C GLY A 72 -1.12 17.07 -0.54
N GLY A 73 -2.03 17.53 -1.42
CA GLY A 73 -3.19 18.33 -1.03
C GLY A 73 -4.13 17.60 -0.06
N VAL A 74 -4.42 16.32 -0.32
CA VAL A 74 -5.20 15.47 0.59
C VAL A 74 -4.49 15.30 1.92
N ALA A 75 -3.17 15.08 1.93
CA ALA A 75 -2.39 14.90 3.15
C ALA A 75 -2.44 16.17 4.01
N VAL A 76 -2.25 17.35 3.42
CA VAL A 76 -2.35 18.64 4.11
C VAL A 76 -3.78 18.87 4.62
N PHE A 77 -4.79 18.60 3.80
CA PHE A 77 -6.19 18.74 4.19
C PHE A 77 -6.54 17.83 5.37
N SER A 78 -6.18 16.56 5.30
CA SER A 78 -6.41 15.58 6.35
C SER A 78 -5.61 15.89 7.62
N TRP A 79 -4.39 16.39 7.48
CA TRP A 79 -3.57 16.84 8.62
C TRP A 79 -4.21 18.00 9.37
N SER A 80 -4.77 18.98 8.65
CA SER A 80 -5.45 20.13 9.24
C SER A 80 -6.71 19.75 10.04
N ARG A 81 -7.30 18.60 9.73
CA ARG A 81 -8.53 18.08 10.36
C ARG A 81 -8.31 16.77 11.10
N ARG A 82 -7.07 16.45 11.49
CA ARG A 82 -6.69 15.15 12.08
C ARG A 82 -7.47 14.75 13.34
N THR A 83 -8.10 15.70 14.02
CA THR A 83 -8.94 15.48 15.22
C THR A 83 -10.43 15.41 14.92
N SER A 84 -10.85 15.52 13.66
CA SER A 84 -12.25 15.49 13.26
C SER A 84 -12.75 14.05 13.15
N ASP A 85 -13.94 13.81 13.69
CA ASP A 85 -14.64 12.51 13.64
C ASP A 85 -15.69 12.46 12.52
N ALA A 86 -15.68 13.45 11.62
CA ALA A 86 -16.61 13.48 10.50
C ALA A 86 -16.27 12.41 9.45
N ASN A 87 -17.32 11.85 8.83
CA ASN A 87 -17.19 10.88 7.75
C ASN A 87 -16.97 11.60 6.41
N TYR A 88 -15.97 11.16 5.65
CA TYR A 88 -15.60 11.70 4.33
C TYR A 88 -15.46 10.55 3.30
N PRO A 89 -16.57 9.91 2.91
CA PRO A 89 -16.53 8.76 2.00
C PRO A 89 -15.98 9.12 0.61
N TRP A 90 -16.35 10.30 0.09
CA TRP A 90 -15.86 10.79 -1.20
C TRP A 90 -14.36 11.06 -1.20
N LEU A 91 -13.84 11.63 -0.11
CA LEU A 91 -12.40 11.86 0.05
C LEU A 91 -11.64 10.53 0.06
N SER A 92 -12.18 9.53 0.78
CA SER A 92 -11.60 8.19 0.84
C SER A 92 -11.52 7.54 -0.54
N LEU A 93 -12.64 7.51 -1.28
CA LEU A 93 -12.69 6.93 -2.61
C LEU A 93 -11.74 7.67 -3.58
N PHE A 94 -11.73 8.99 -3.54
CA PHE A 94 -10.86 9.81 -4.37
C PHE A 94 -9.38 9.58 -4.07
N THR A 95 -8.98 9.60 -2.78
CA THR A 95 -7.59 9.38 -2.34
C THR A 95 -7.08 8.03 -2.81
N VAL A 96 -7.86 6.98 -2.58
CA VAL A 96 -7.48 5.61 -2.94
C VAL A 96 -7.40 5.46 -4.46
N THR A 97 -8.33 6.06 -5.21
CA THR A 97 -8.32 6.03 -6.68
C THR A 97 -7.07 6.70 -7.25
N VAL A 98 -6.74 7.90 -6.78
CA VAL A 98 -5.54 8.64 -7.24
C VAL A 98 -4.26 7.89 -6.88
N MET A 99 -4.19 7.33 -5.67
CA MET A 99 -3.05 6.53 -5.23
C MET A 99 -2.84 5.31 -6.14
N PHE A 100 -3.89 4.54 -6.42
CA PHE A 100 -3.76 3.37 -7.29
C PHE A 100 -3.52 3.73 -8.75
N LEU A 101 -4.08 4.84 -9.24
CA LEU A 101 -3.76 5.34 -10.58
C LEU A 101 -2.24 5.56 -10.72
N ALA A 102 -1.62 6.25 -9.75
CA ALA A 102 -0.19 6.50 -9.76
C ALA A 102 0.64 5.20 -9.68
N VAL A 103 0.30 4.31 -8.75
CA VAL A 103 1.01 3.03 -8.57
C VAL A 103 0.86 2.14 -9.80
N THR A 104 -0.32 2.08 -10.41
CA THR A 104 -0.56 1.31 -11.64
C THR A 104 0.21 1.89 -12.80
N ALA A 105 0.19 3.21 -12.97
CA ALA A 105 0.97 3.89 -14.01
C ALA A 105 2.46 3.57 -13.88
N LEU A 106 3.04 3.65 -12.67
CA LEU A 106 4.44 3.26 -12.44
C LEU A 106 4.68 1.79 -12.79
N SER A 107 3.82 0.90 -12.32
CA SER A 107 3.96 -0.56 -12.48
C SER A 107 3.91 -0.98 -13.95
N VAL A 108 3.02 -0.35 -14.73
CA VAL A 108 2.96 -0.58 -16.18
C VAL A 108 4.18 0.04 -16.85
N SER A 109 4.51 1.30 -16.57
CA SER A 109 5.57 2.06 -17.25
C SER A 109 6.97 1.48 -17.07
N TYR A 110 7.33 1.07 -15.85
CA TYR A 110 8.66 0.50 -15.54
C TYR A 110 8.71 -1.03 -15.65
N GLY A 111 7.58 -1.69 -15.87
CA GLY A 111 7.48 -3.15 -15.87
C GLY A 111 7.43 -3.72 -14.45
N TYR A 112 6.30 -4.31 -14.10
CA TYR A 112 6.07 -4.81 -12.74
C TYR A 112 6.69 -6.19 -12.45
N LYS A 113 7.13 -6.93 -13.49
CA LYS A 113 7.70 -8.28 -13.33
C LYS A 113 9.19 -8.21 -12.96
N ASP A 114 9.91 -7.23 -13.50
CA ASP A 114 11.36 -7.07 -13.30
C ASP A 114 11.72 -6.02 -12.25
N SER A 115 10.71 -5.49 -11.55
CA SER A 115 10.88 -4.46 -10.52
C SER A 115 10.09 -4.80 -9.25
N PRO A 116 10.44 -4.22 -8.09
CA PRO A 116 9.68 -4.40 -6.86
C PRO A 116 8.31 -3.69 -6.89
N LEU A 117 7.83 -3.21 -8.04
CA LEU A 117 6.56 -2.49 -8.16
C LEU A 117 5.33 -3.38 -7.94
N MET A 118 5.40 -4.68 -8.26
CA MET A 118 4.32 -5.59 -7.88
C MET A 118 4.19 -5.69 -6.34
N LEU A 119 5.32 -5.69 -5.63
CA LEU A 119 5.33 -5.65 -4.16
C LEU A 119 4.69 -4.34 -3.65
N LEU A 120 4.96 -3.21 -4.30
CA LEU A 120 4.30 -1.94 -3.99
C LEU A 120 2.78 -2.04 -4.18
N CYS A 121 2.30 -2.57 -5.31
CA CYS A 121 0.87 -2.77 -5.56
C CYS A 121 0.23 -3.61 -4.45
N LEU A 122 0.82 -4.76 -4.12
CA LEU A 122 0.32 -5.63 -3.06
C LEU A 122 0.32 -4.93 -1.70
N GLY A 123 1.41 -4.24 -1.36
CA GLY A 123 1.52 -3.45 -0.14
C GLY A 123 0.42 -2.39 -0.03
N MET A 124 0.13 -1.68 -1.11
CA MET A 124 -0.92 -0.66 -1.15
C MET A 124 -2.33 -1.26 -1.06
N VAL A 125 -2.59 -2.41 -1.67
CA VAL A 125 -3.87 -3.13 -1.51
C VAL A 125 -4.08 -3.55 -0.06
N LEU A 126 -3.05 -4.10 0.59
CA LEU A 126 -3.11 -4.48 2.00
C LEU A 126 -3.31 -3.26 2.91
N LEU A 127 -2.59 -2.17 2.63
CA LEU A 127 -2.73 -0.91 3.35
C LEU A 127 -4.17 -0.37 3.25
N VAL A 128 -4.73 -0.32 2.05
CA VAL A 128 -6.10 0.18 1.82
C VAL A 128 -7.13 -0.73 2.49
N ARG A 129 -6.96 -2.05 2.42
CA ARG A 129 -7.82 -3.00 3.10
C ARG A 129 -7.82 -2.81 4.62
N ALA A 130 -6.67 -2.47 5.21
CA ALA A 130 -6.56 -2.28 6.65
C ALA A 130 -7.09 -0.91 7.12
N LEU A 131 -6.94 0.13 6.29
CA LEU A 131 -7.30 1.50 6.65
C LEU A 131 -8.75 1.87 6.31
N PHE A 132 -9.32 1.32 5.23
CA PHE A 132 -10.62 1.75 4.72
C PHE A 132 -11.70 0.67 4.87
N LYS A 133 -12.95 1.13 4.93
CA LYS A 133 -14.14 0.28 4.98
C LYS A 133 -14.30 -0.56 3.69
N PRO A 134 -14.97 -1.73 3.77
CA PRO A 134 -15.26 -2.60 2.63
C PRO A 134 -15.87 -1.91 1.42
N ASP A 135 -16.70 -0.89 1.65
CA ASP A 135 -17.39 -0.15 0.59
C ASP A 135 -16.42 0.63 -0.31
N VAL A 136 -15.24 0.99 0.20
CA VAL A 136 -14.21 1.72 -0.54
C VAL A 136 -13.22 0.76 -1.20
N TYR A 137 -12.65 -0.19 -0.45
CA TYR A 137 -11.56 -1.01 -0.99
C TYR A 137 -12.01 -2.09 -1.98
N LYS A 138 -13.22 -2.67 -1.81
CA LYS A 138 -13.72 -3.73 -2.70
C LYS A 138 -13.85 -3.28 -4.16
N PRO A 139 -14.57 -2.19 -4.50
CA PRO A 139 -14.72 -1.78 -5.89
C PRO A 139 -13.37 -1.45 -6.52
N ILE A 140 -12.49 -0.79 -5.77
CA ILE A 140 -11.17 -0.40 -6.25
C ILE A 140 -10.27 -1.62 -6.50
N SER A 141 -10.32 -2.63 -5.64
CA SER A 141 -9.59 -3.88 -5.83
C SER A 141 -10.02 -4.59 -7.12
N VAL A 142 -11.33 -4.60 -7.42
CA VAL A 142 -11.86 -5.15 -8.68
C VAL A 142 -11.33 -4.37 -9.88
N VAL A 143 -11.40 -3.04 -9.84
CA VAL A 143 -10.88 -2.17 -10.91
C VAL A 143 -9.39 -2.40 -11.15
N MET A 144 -8.59 -2.52 -10.09
CA MET A 144 -7.16 -2.84 -10.20
C MET A 144 -6.90 -4.18 -10.89
N VAL A 145 -7.59 -5.24 -10.47
CA VAL A 145 -7.43 -6.57 -11.07
C VAL A 145 -7.79 -6.51 -12.56
N LEU A 146 -8.89 -5.82 -12.90
CA LEU A 146 -9.29 -5.61 -14.29
C LEU A 146 -8.23 -4.84 -15.08
N LEU A 147 -7.65 -3.78 -14.52
CA LEU A 147 -6.58 -3.02 -15.18
C LEU A 147 -5.33 -3.88 -15.43
N PHE A 148 -4.91 -4.69 -14.45
CA PHE A 148 -3.79 -5.61 -14.64
C PHE A 148 -4.08 -6.68 -15.70
N VAL A 149 -5.27 -7.28 -15.67
CA VAL A 149 -5.69 -8.27 -16.68
C VAL A 149 -5.73 -7.63 -18.07
N CYS A 150 -6.30 -6.43 -18.21
CA CYS A 150 -6.29 -5.69 -19.47
C CYS A 150 -4.88 -5.36 -19.95
N SER A 151 -3.96 -5.00 -19.03
CA SER A 151 -2.55 -4.74 -19.39
C SER A 151 -1.85 -6.00 -19.89
N GLU A 152 -2.09 -7.16 -19.27
CA GLU A 152 -1.54 -8.43 -19.73
C GLU A 152 -2.16 -8.87 -21.07
N ILE A 153 -3.47 -8.75 -21.26
CA ILE A 153 -4.11 -9.01 -22.55
C ILE A 153 -3.52 -8.09 -23.63
N GLY A 154 -3.29 -6.82 -23.30
CA GLY A 154 -2.68 -5.85 -24.20
C GLY A 154 -1.26 -6.25 -24.61
N PHE A 155 -0.48 -6.72 -23.64
CA PHE A 155 0.85 -7.28 -23.90
C PHE A 155 0.80 -8.53 -24.79
N TRP A 156 -0.06 -9.51 -24.47
CA TRP A 156 -0.22 -10.74 -25.26
C TRP A 156 -0.72 -10.51 -26.68
N THR A 157 -1.51 -9.44 -26.89
CA THR A 157 -1.99 -9.03 -28.22
C THR A 157 -1.01 -8.12 -28.96
N ASN A 158 0.17 -7.84 -28.40
CA ASN A 158 1.18 -6.90 -28.92
C ASN A 158 0.65 -5.46 -29.12
N THR A 159 -0.43 -5.09 -28.43
CA THR A 159 -1.00 -3.74 -28.51
C THR A 159 -0.30 -2.76 -27.56
N LEU A 160 0.23 -3.26 -26.45
CA LEU A 160 1.00 -2.48 -25.47
C LEU A 160 2.36 -3.15 -25.23
N PRO A 161 3.48 -2.41 -25.40
CA PRO A 161 4.78 -2.95 -25.07
C PRO A 161 4.93 -3.08 -23.55
N TYR A 162 5.65 -4.11 -23.12
CA TYR A 162 6.01 -4.28 -21.71
C TYR A 162 7.05 -3.23 -21.32
N ALA A 163 6.84 -2.55 -20.18
CA ALA A 163 7.68 -1.46 -19.69
C ALA A 163 7.90 -0.32 -20.73
N PRO A 164 6.83 0.35 -21.21
CA PRO A 164 6.90 1.32 -22.31
C PRO A 164 7.81 2.52 -22.05
N MET A 165 8.14 2.80 -20.78
CA MET A 165 9.01 3.91 -20.40
C MET A 165 10.50 3.58 -20.54
N LEU A 166 10.85 2.32 -20.74
CA LEU A 166 12.22 1.84 -20.84
C LEU A 166 12.51 1.36 -22.27
N ASN A 167 13.70 1.69 -22.79
CA ASN A 167 14.12 1.18 -24.11
C ASN A 167 14.61 -0.27 -24.04
N ALA A 168 15.01 -0.72 -22.84
CA ALA A 168 15.42 -2.10 -22.57
C ALA A 168 14.81 -2.56 -21.24
N PRO A 169 14.51 -3.87 -21.08
CA PRO A 169 14.07 -4.42 -19.81
C PRO A 169 15.11 -4.18 -18.70
N ILE A 170 14.64 -4.04 -17.46
CA ILE A 170 15.50 -3.84 -16.29
C ILE A 170 16.45 -5.02 -16.08
N PHE A 171 15.99 -6.24 -16.36
CA PHE A 171 16.77 -7.45 -16.22
C PHE A 171 16.78 -8.24 -17.53
N VAL A 172 17.97 -8.46 -18.09
CA VAL A 172 18.18 -9.17 -19.36
C VAL A 172 18.87 -10.53 -19.15
N GLY A 173 18.91 -11.02 -17.90
CA GLY A 173 19.58 -12.28 -17.54
C GLY A 173 21.06 -12.15 -17.17
N GLU A 174 21.64 -10.96 -17.36
CA GLU A 174 23.01 -10.62 -16.95
C GLU A 174 23.02 -9.83 -15.61
N ALA A 175 24.21 -9.42 -15.16
CA ALA A 175 24.32 -8.53 -14.01
C ALA A 175 23.55 -7.22 -14.24
N LEU A 176 22.81 -6.77 -13.22
CA LEU A 176 22.10 -5.50 -13.27
C LEU A 176 23.10 -4.35 -13.50
N ASP A 177 22.73 -3.45 -14.40
CA ASP A 177 23.46 -2.20 -14.59
C ASP A 177 23.55 -1.42 -13.27
N ASN A 178 24.62 -0.64 -13.11
CA ASN A 178 24.89 0.11 -11.87
C ASN A 178 23.74 1.04 -11.49
N TRP A 179 23.08 1.65 -12.49
CA TRP A 179 21.90 2.47 -12.30
C TRP A 179 20.78 1.70 -11.61
N TRP A 180 20.36 0.58 -12.21
CA TRP A 180 19.27 -0.24 -11.69
C TRP A 180 19.64 -0.92 -10.38
N SER A 181 20.89 -1.35 -10.22
CA SER A 181 21.39 -1.94 -8.97
C SER A 181 21.21 -0.99 -7.78
N PHE A 182 21.50 0.31 -7.96
CA PHE A 182 21.29 1.32 -6.92
C PHE A 182 19.80 1.59 -6.66
N TRP A 183 19.05 1.94 -7.72
CA TRP A 183 17.66 2.37 -7.58
C TRP A 183 16.74 1.24 -7.10
N LEU A 184 16.87 0.03 -7.64
CA LEU A 184 16.03 -1.10 -7.24
C LEU A 184 16.24 -1.47 -5.77
N ARG A 185 17.47 -1.43 -5.26
CA ARG A 185 17.76 -1.69 -3.83
C ARG A 185 17.11 -0.65 -2.94
N MET A 186 17.22 0.62 -3.31
CA MET A 186 16.61 1.71 -2.55
C MET A 186 15.08 1.62 -2.57
N ILE A 187 14.49 1.43 -3.75
CA ILE A 187 13.04 1.27 -3.93
C ILE A 187 12.54 0.06 -3.13
N TYR A 188 13.22 -1.08 -3.25
CA TYR A 188 12.89 -2.28 -2.49
C TYR A 188 12.91 -2.03 -0.98
N ALA A 189 13.97 -1.39 -0.46
CA ALA A 189 14.07 -1.07 0.97
C ALA A 189 12.94 -0.15 1.44
N MET A 190 12.59 0.87 0.64
CA MET A 190 11.49 1.79 0.96
C MET A 190 10.11 1.15 0.90
N ILE A 191 9.93 0.03 0.18
CA ILE A 191 8.68 -0.73 0.16
C ILE A 191 8.67 -1.77 1.28
N ALA A 192 9.73 -2.56 1.38
CA ALA A 192 9.83 -3.71 2.27
C ALA A 192 9.83 -3.30 3.75
N LEU A 193 10.54 -2.23 4.12
CA LEU A 193 10.61 -1.80 5.52
C LEU A 193 9.25 -1.35 6.07
N PRO A 194 8.51 -0.42 5.42
CA PRO A 194 7.16 -0.07 5.88
C PRO A 194 6.20 -1.26 5.87
N MET A 195 6.29 -2.14 4.88
CA MET A 195 5.44 -3.33 4.77
C MET A 195 5.70 -4.32 5.92
N LEU A 196 6.96 -4.52 6.30
CA LEU A 196 7.33 -5.33 7.46
C LEU A 196 6.80 -4.73 8.76
N VAL A 197 6.98 -3.42 8.98
CA VAL A 197 6.43 -2.72 10.14
C VAL A 197 4.90 -2.86 10.19
N PHE A 198 4.25 -2.68 9.05
CA PHE A 198 2.80 -2.83 8.92
C PHE A 198 2.33 -4.25 9.27
N PHE A 199 3.02 -5.30 8.81
CA PHE A 199 2.68 -6.68 9.17
C PHE A 199 2.84 -6.96 10.66
N PHE A 200 3.90 -6.46 11.30
CA PHE A 200 4.06 -6.63 12.76
C PHE A 200 2.94 -5.94 13.53
N VAL A 201 2.55 -4.74 13.11
CA VAL A 201 1.44 -3.99 13.73
C VAL A 201 0.11 -4.74 13.55
N LEU A 202 -0.17 -5.25 12.34
CA LEU A 202 -1.36 -6.05 12.07
C LEU A 202 -1.39 -7.35 12.88
N GLY A 203 -0.27 -8.08 12.94
CA GLY A 203 -0.15 -9.31 13.73
C GLY A 203 -0.42 -9.06 15.20
N TYR A 204 0.13 -7.97 15.74
CA TYR A 204 -0.15 -7.55 17.12
C TYR A 204 -1.64 -7.26 17.36
N PHE A 205 -2.32 -6.58 16.43
CA PHE A 205 -3.77 -6.33 16.57
C PHE A 205 -4.59 -7.61 16.49
N MET A 206 -4.25 -8.51 15.57
CA MET A 206 -4.94 -9.80 15.44
C MET A 206 -4.80 -10.66 16.71
N ASP A 207 -3.61 -10.70 17.31
CA ASP A 207 -3.38 -11.44 18.55
C ASP A 207 -4.19 -10.85 19.71
N ARG A 208 -4.30 -9.53 19.81
CA ARG A 208 -5.14 -8.90 20.84
C ARG A 208 -6.63 -9.13 20.61
N GLU A 209 -7.12 -8.98 19.39
CA GLU A 209 -8.52 -9.27 19.07
C GLU A 209 -8.87 -10.72 19.39
N LYS A 210 -7.96 -11.66 19.07
CA LYS A 210 -8.11 -13.06 19.44
C LYS A 210 -8.21 -13.23 20.96
N LEU A 211 -7.34 -12.59 21.74
CA LEU A 211 -7.39 -12.65 23.21
C LEU A 211 -8.67 -12.01 23.78
N GLU A 212 -9.15 -10.91 23.20
CA GLU A 212 -10.42 -10.29 23.60
C GLU A 212 -11.62 -11.20 23.29
N LEU A 213 -11.64 -11.81 22.11
CA LEU A 213 -12.66 -12.77 21.70
C LEU A 213 -12.64 -14.02 22.58
N GLU A 214 -11.46 -14.59 22.85
CA GLU A 214 -11.29 -15.71 23.77
C GLU A 214 -11.79 -15.35 25.16
N ARG A 215 -11.48 -14.16 25.69
CA ARG A 215 -12.03 -13.71 26.97
C ARG A 215 -13.55 -13.64 26.94
N MET A 216 -14.16 -13.03 25.93
CA MET A 216 -15.63 -12.97 25.82
C MET A 216 -16.30 -14.33 25.71
N VAL A 217 -15.62 -15.32 25.11
CA VAL A 217 -16.11 -16.70 25.06
C VAL A 217 -15.96 -17.39 26.40
N VAL A 218 -14.82 -17.19 27.09
CA VAL A 218 -14.49 -17.87 28.34
C VAL A 218 -15.19 -17.26 29.55
N THR A 219 -15.44 -15.96 29.59
CA THR A 219 -16.03 -15.27 30.73
C THR A 219 -17.48 -14.89 30.47
N ASP A 220 -18.36 -15.18 31.43
CA ASP A 220 -19.73 -14.68 31.45
C ASP A 220 -19.74 -13.14 31.58
N VAL A 221 -20.47 -12.48 30.70
CA VAL A 221 -20.50 -11.01 30.57
C VAL A 221 -21.11 -10.34 31.80
N LEU A 222 -22.05 -11.02 32.48
CA LEU A 222 -22.77 -10.44 33.62
C LEU A 222 -21.95 -10.51 34.93
N THR A 223 -21.23 -11.61 35.13
CA THR A 223 -20.53 -11.90 36.40
C THR A 223 -19.01 -11.77 36.33
N GLY A 224 -18.43 -11.75 35.12
CA GLY A 224 -16.98 -11.78 34.91
C GLY A 224 -16.32 -13.11 35.31
N ILE A 225 -17.11 -14.12 35.67
CA ILE A 225 -16.66 -15.46 36.06
C ILE A 225 -16.56 -16.34 34.81
N ALA A 226 -15.78 -17.42 34.85
CA ALA A 226 -15.76 -18.41 33.78
C ALA A 226 -17.17 -18.90 33.44
N ASN A 227 -17.46 -18.98 32.15
CA ASN A 227 -18.73 -19.47 31.64
C ASN A 227 -18.88 -20.96 32.00
N ARG A 228 -20.12 -21.47 32.00
CA ARG A 228 -20.43 -22.87 32.32
C ARG A 228 -19.73 -23.90 31.43
N SER A 229 -19.67 -23.71 30.12
CA SER A 229 -18.97 -24.62 29.19
C SER A 229 -17.46 -24.64 29.42
N HIS A 230 -16.83 -23.50 29.67
CA HIS A 230 -15.40 -23.43 29.98
C HIS A 230 -15.10 -24.05 31.35
N PHE A 231 -15.93 -23.77 32.36
CA PHE A 231 -15.79 -24.38 33.67
C PHE A 231 -15.92 -25.91 33.61
N MET A 232 -16.92 -26.44 32.89
CA MET A 232 -17.11 -27.88 32.74
C MET A 232 -15.95 -28.54 31.96
N ALA A 233 -15.47 -27.89 30.89
CA ALA A 233 -14.31 -28.39 30.14
C ALA A 233 -13.04 -28.45 30.99
N GLN A 234 -12.82 -27.45 31.85
CA GLN A 234 -11.67 -27.42 32.74
C GLN A 234 -11.80 -28.45 33.88
N LEU A 235 -13.00 -28.64 34.42
CA LEU A 235 -13.28 -29.66 35.43
C LEU A 235 -13.09 -31.09 34.89
N ASP A 236 -13.44 -31.34 33.63
CA ASP A 236 -13.17 -32.61 32.92
C ASP A 236 -11.68 -32.83 32.66
N MET A 237 -10.89 -31.76 32.47
CA MET A 237 -9.43 -31.86 32.33
C MET A 237 -8.73 -32.12 33.66
N GLU A 238 -9.17 -31.49 34.74
CA GLU A 238 -8.57 -31.62 36.08
C GLU A 238 -9.01 -32.91 36.81
N SER A 239 -10.11 -33.54 36.39
CA SER A 239 -10.60 -34.81 36.96
C SER A 239 -9.99 -36.07 36.33
N ARG A 240 -9.13 -35.91 35.31
CA ARG A 240 -8.31 -36.97 34.71
C ARG A 240 -6.91 -36.97 35.30
#